data_AF-A0A803KUD0-F1
#
_entry.id   AF-A0A803KUD0-F1
#
_cell.length_a   1.000
_cell.length_b   1.000
_cell.length_c   1.000
_cell.angle_alpha   90.00
_cell.angle_beta   90.00
_cell.angle_gamma   90.00
#
_symmetry.space_group_name_H-M   'P 1'
#
loop_
_entity.id
_entity.type
_entity.pdbx_description
1 polymer ?
#
loop_
_entity_poly.entity_id
_entity_poly.type
_entity_poly.pdbx_seq_one_letter_code
_entity_poly.pdbx_strand_id
1 'polypeptide(L)'
;MSGPQCCENPPALNPSSGTGHVEEIGGLKSYVSGTSDCKFAVLFISDVYGFEAPNLRKLADKVASAGYYAVVPDFLHGDPYNPENTERPIQAWIKDHGTDKGCEEAKPVIESLKQKGISKIGAVGFCWGGVKVPITVLGAEVDHMSPPELMKQFEEALNAKPEVDKFIKIFPGVSHGWTVRYKPEDAAVVKAAEEAHQDMLGWFQKHIK
;
A
#
# COMPACT_ATOMS: atom_id res chain seq x y z
N MET A 1 19.22 4.15 -1.10
CA MET A 1 19.32 4.90 -2.37
C MET A 1 18.23 4.37 -3.27
N SER A 2 17.30 5.19 -3.73
CA SER A 2 16.23 4.78 -4.66
C SER A 2 16.85 4.34 -5.99
N GLY A 3 16.83 3.03 -6.26
CA GLY A 3 17.30 2.44 -7.51
C GLY A 3 16.33 2.67 -8.67
N PRO A 4 16.73 2.38 -9.93
CA PRO A 4 15.91 2.64 -11.12
C PRO A 4 14.54 1.93 -11.09
N GLN A 5 14.46 0.77 -10.43
CA GLN A 5 13.24 -0.02 -10.28
C GLN A 5 12.13 0.66 -9.44
N CYS A 6 12.48 1.68 -8.65
CA CYS A 6 11.49 2.46 -7.91
C CYS A 6 10.47 3.11 -8.84
N CYS A 7 10.90 3.51 -10.04
CA CYS A 7 10.09 4.25 -10.99
C CYS A 7 9.64 3.41 -12.19
N GLU A 8 9.93 2.12 -12.22
CA GLU A 8 9.55 1.26 -13.35
C GLU A 8 8.03 1.08 -13.45
N ASN A 9 7.54 0.98 -14.70
CA ASN A 9 6.12 0.81 -15.04
C ASN A 9 5.20 1.81 -14.32
N PRO A 10 5.36 3.14 -14.52
CA PRO A 10 4.45 4.12 -13.96
C PRO A 10 3.01 3.86 -14.44
N PRO A 11 2.01 3.87 -13.54
CA PRO A 11 0.62 3.71 -13.94
C PRO A 11 0.11 4.98 -14.64
N ALA A 12 -0.77 4.80 -15.63
CA ALA A 12 -1.59 5.91 -16.13
C ALA A 12 -2.63 6.25 -15.04
N LEU A 13 -2.49 7.41 -14.41
CA LEU A 13 -3.40 7.85 -13.36
C LEU A 13 -4.81 8.06 -13.90
N ASN A 14 -5.81 7.63 -13.13
CA ASN A 14 -7.21 7.77 -13.53
C ASN A 14 -8.07 8.10 -12.30
N PRO A 15 -8.51 9.37 -12.14
CA PRO A 15 -9.33 9.80 -11.01
C PRO A 15 -10.73 9.15 -11.01
N SER A 16 -11.16 8.58 -12.13
CA SER A 16 -12.44 7.87 -12.28
C SER A 16 -12.30 6.36 -12.13
N SER A 17 -11.11 5.84 -11.81
CA SER A 17 -10.92 4.41 -11.61
C SER A 17 -11.46 3.91 -10.27
N GLY A 18 -11.94 2.68 -10.28
CA GLY A 18 -12.55 2.01 -9.12
C GLY A 18 -14.07 2.19 -9.04
N THR A 19 -14.72 1.46 -8.14
CA THR A 19 -16.18 1.48 -7.92
C THR A 19 -16.62 2.32 -6.70
N GLY A 20 -15.64 2.76 -5.91
CA GLY A 20 -15.82 3.62 -4.75
C GLY A 20 -15.95 5.09 -5.14
N HIS A 21 -15.67 5.97 -4.18
CA HIS A 21 -15.74 7.41 -4.39
C HIS A 21 -14.65 8.13 -3.61
N VAL A 22 -14.45 9.42 -3.90
CA VAL A 22 -13.50 10.26 -3.16
C VAL A 22 -14.29 11.09 -2.14
N GLU A 23 -13.87 11.03 -0.88
CA GLU A 23 -14.36 11.91 0.18
C GLU A 23 -13.19 12.46 1.01
N GLU A 24 -13.48 13.38 1.92
CA GLU A 24 -12.48 13.89 2.86
C GLU A 24 -12.53 13.09 4.16
N ILE A 25 -11.39 12.55 4.60
CA ILE A 25 -11.24 11.86 5.88
C ILE A 25 -9.99 12.40 6.57
N GLY A 26 -10.13 12.89 7.81
CA GLY A 26 -8.99 13.38 8.58
C GLY A 26 -8.25 14.55 7.92
N GLY A 27 -8.93 15.35 7.09
CA GLY A 27 -8.35 16.46 6.33
C GLY A 27 -7.64 16.05 5.03
N LEU A 28 -7.69 14.77 4.64
CA LEU A 28 -7.13 14.28 3.38
C LEU A 28 -8.23 13.84 2.42
N LYS A 29 -8.08 14.19 1.14
CA LYS A 29 -8.82 13.51 0.07
C LYS A 29 -8.48 12.04 0.11
N SER A 30 -9.50 11.20 0.12
CA SER A 30 -9.34 9.76 0.27
C SER A 30 -10.28 9.05 -0.68
N TYR A 31 -9.75 8.11 -1.47
CA TYR A 31 -10.60 7.15 -2.16
C TYR A 31 -11.11 6.13 -1.14
N VAL A 32 -12.42 5.92 -1.09
CA VAL A 32 -13.07 5.01 -0.16
C VAL A 32 -13.93 3.99 -0.89
N SER A 33 -13.93 2.77 -0.40
CA SER A 33 -14.74 1.68 -0.94
C SER A 33 -15.28 0.80 0.19
N GLY A 34 -16.50 0.29 0.01
CA GLY A 34 -17.24 -0.43 1.05
C GLY A 34 -18.16 0.47 1.86
N THR A 35 -18.90 -0.13 2.80
CA THR A 35 -19.92 0.57 3.58
C THR A 35 -19.36 1.14 4.88
N SER A 36 -19.81 2.33 5.27
CA SER A 36 -19.31 3.03 6.47
C SER A 36 -19.78 2.42 7.79
N ASP A 37 -20.73 1.48 7.76
CA ASP A 37 -21.19 0.72 8.93
C ASP A 37 -20.30 -0.49 9.26
N CYS A 38 -19.34 -0.81 8.38
CA CYS A 38 -18.32 -1.81 8.65
C CYS A 38 -17.62 -1.53 9.99
N LYS A 39 -17.26 -2.58 10.72
CA LYS A 39 -16.49 -2.48 11.97
C LYS A 39 -14.99 -2.53 11.76
N PHE A 40 -14.56 -2.95 10.58
CA PHE A 40 -13.17 -3.22 10.24
C PHE A 40 -12.77 -2.35 9.06
N ALA A 41 -11.69 -1.58 9.18
CA ALA A 41 -11.14 -0.82 8.07
C ALA A 41 -9.73 -1.29 7.70
N VAL A 42 -9.37 -1.04 6.44
CA VAL A 42 -8.00 -1.19 5.93
C VAL A 42 -7.56 0.14 5.34
N LEU A 43 -6.48 0.68 5.90
CA LEU A 43 -5.82 1.88 5.41
C LEU A 43 -4.75 1.50 4.37
N PHE A 44 -4.87 2.04 3.17
CA PHE A 44 -3.93 1.83 2.08
C PHE A 44 -2.96 3.00 2.00
N ILE A 45 -1.67 2.71 1.99
CA ILE A 45 -0.61 3.69 1.78
C ILE A 45 -0.08 3.47 0.36
N SER A 46 -0.36 4.43 -0.52
CA SER A 46 0.03 4.35 -1.94
C SER A 46 1.55 4.29 -2.10
N ASP A 47 1.98 3.84 -3.28
CA ASP A 47 3.35 4.10 -3.73
C ASP A 47 3.50 5.58 -4.16
N VAL A 48 4.65 5.92 -4.74
CA VAL A 48 4.99 7.29 -5.17
C VAL A 48 4.06 7.87 -6.24
N TYR A 49 3.24 7.04 -6.91
CA TYR A 49 2.29 7.48 -7.94
C TYR A 49 0.93 7.88 -7.38
N GLY A 50 0.70 7.67 -6.08
CA GLY A 50 -0.44 8.22 -5.37
C GLY A 50 -1.73 7.42 -5.50
N PHE A 51 -2.77 7.95 -4.86
CA PHE A 51 -4.04 7.25 -4.64
C PHE A 51 -4.93 7.12 -5.90
N GLU A 52 -4.56 7.77 -7.00
CA GLU A 52 -5.27 7.66 -8.30
C GLU A 52 -4.77 6.52 -9.20
N ALA A 53 -3.79 5.74 -8.71
CA ALA A 53 -3.30 4.56 -9.41
C ALA A 53 -4.44 3.52 -9.57
N PRO A 54 -4.81 3.11 -10.80
CA PRO A 54 -6.01 2.29 -11.01
C PRO A 54 -6.00 0.94 -10.31
N ASN A 55 -4.84 0.27 -10.30
CA ASN A 55 -4.71 -1.04 -9.66
C ASN A 55 -4.75 -0.94 -8.13
N LEU A 56 -4.27 0.16 -7.54
CA LEU A 56 -4.39 0.42 -6.11
C LEU A 56 -5.87 0.56 -5.72
N ARG A 57 -6.66 1.32 -6.49
CA ARG A 57 -8.10 1.47 -6.23
C ARG A 57 -8.88 0.18 -6.46
N LYS A 58 -8.56 -0.59 -7.50
CA LYS A 58 -9.13 -1.93 -7.71
C LYS A 58 -8.83 -2.87 -6.56
N LEU A 59 -7.62 -2.80 -5.99
CA LEU A 59 -7.28 -3.58 -4.80
C LEU A 59 -8.07 -3.13 -3.57
N ALA A 60 -8.27 -1.82 -3.39
CA ALA A 60 -9.15 -1.28 -2.36
C ALA A 60 -10.61 -1.78 -2.53
N ASP A 61 -11.13 -1.82 -3.77
CA ASP A 61 -12.46 -2.37 -4.07
C ASP A 61 -12.56 -3.87 -3.77
N LYS A 62 -11.50 -4.63 -4.07
CA LYS A 62 -11.41 -6.06 -3.74
C LYS A 62 -11.42 -6.27 -2.22
N VAL A 63 -10.68 -5.45 -1.46
CA VAL A 63 -10.69 -5.50 0.01
C VAL A 63 -12.05 -5.08 0.57
N ALA A 64 -12.70 -4.08 -0.03
CA ALA A 64 -14.05 -3.68 0.34
C ALA A 64 -15.07 -4.81 0.13
N SER A 65 -14.99 -5.49 -1.01
CA SER A 65 -15.82 -6.66 -1.34
C SER A 65 -15.60 -7.83 -0.37
N ALA A 66 -14.45 -7.89 0.31
CA ALA A 66 -14.15 -8.86 1.35
C ALA A 66 -14.73 -8.47 2.74
N GLY A 67 -15.50 -7.40 2.84
CA GLY A 67 -16.19 -6.97 4.07
C GLY A 67 -15.35 -6.09 4.98
N TYR A 68 -14.49 -5.25 4.40
CA TYR A 68 -13.76 -4.19 5.09
C TYR A 68 -14.19 -2.82 4.55
N TYR A 69 -13.97 -1.76 5.31
CA TYR A 69 -13.99 -0.40 4.79
C TYR A 69 -12.59 -0.03 4.30
N ALA A 70 -12.41 0.08 2.99
CA ALA A 70 -11.11 0.37 2.39
C ALA A 70 -10.94 1.88 2.22
N VAL A 71 -9.80 2.41 2.67
CA VAL A 71 -9.50 3.86 2.64
C VAL A 71 -8.11 4.06 2.06
N VAL A 72 -8.00 4.87 1.01
CA VAL A 72 -6.74 5.21 0.33
C VAL A 72 -6.54 6.74 0.38
N PRO A 73 -5.89 7.28 1.43
CA PRO A 73 -5.67 8.72 1.55
C PRO A 73 -4.62 9.23 0.58
N ASP A 74 -4.78 10.49 0.16
CA ASP A 74 -3.80 11.24 -0.60
C ASP A 74 -2.71 11.83 0.30
N PHE A 75 -1.79 10.98 0.76
CA PHE A 75 -0.61 11.42 1.53
C PHE A 75 0.37 12.26 0.71
N LEU A 76 0.17 12.36 -0.61
CA LEU A 76 1.02 13.11 -1.53
C LEU A 76 0.44 14.50 -1.85
N HIS A 77 -0.74 14.84 -1.30
CA HIS A 77 -1.35 16.18 -1.43
C HIS A 77 -1.52 16.64 -2.89
N GLY A 78 -1.87 15.71 -3.79
CA GLY A 78 -1.99 15.98 -5.22
C GLY A 78 -0.67 16.17 -5.96
N ASP A 79 0.47 15.83 -5.34
CA ASP A 79 1.82 15.90 -5.92
C ASP A 79 2.47 14.51 -6.09
N PRO A 80 1.85 13.57 -6.84
CA PRO A 80 2.46 12.28 -7.11
C PRO A 80 3.74 12.44 -7.94
N TYR A 81 4.67 11.50 -7.79
CA TYR A 81 5.91 11.52 -8.55
C TYR A 81 5.65 11.40 -10.05
N ASN A 82 6.14 12.37 -10.82
CA ASN A 82 6.09 12.36 -12.28
C ASN A 82 7.48 12.00 -12.86
N PRO A 83 7.67 10.80 -13.44
CA PRO A 83 8.95 10.39 -14.01
C PRO A 83 9.35 11.19 -15.26
N GLU A 84 8.41 11.87 -15.92
CA GLU A 84 8.69 12.74 -17.07
C GLU A 84 9.28 14.09 -16.64
N ASN A 85 9.13 14.47 -15.36
CA ASN A 85 9.70 15.71 -14.83
C ASN A 85 11.20 15.53 -14.51
N THR A 86 12.04 15.79 -15.51
CA THR A 86 13.50 15.69 -15.37
C THR A 86 14.12 16.70 -14.39
N GLU A 87 13.42 17.78 -14.06
CA GLU A 87 13.90 18.81 -13.12
C GLU A 87 13.75 18.38 -11.66
N ARG A 88 12.84 17.46 -11.37
CA ARG A 88 12.58 16.93 -10.01
C ARG A 88 12.75 15.41 -9.99
N PRO A 89 13.99 14.92 -9.92
CA PRO A 89 14.25 13.49 -9.80
C PRO A 89 13.68 12.94 -8.49
N ILE A 90 13.46 11.63 -8.43
CA ILE A 90 12.84 10.97 -7.28
C ILE A 90 13.53 11.29 -5.94
N GLN A 91 14.86 11.46 -5.94
CA GLN A 91 15.61 11.80 -4.72
C GLN A 91 15.27 13.21 -4.20
N ALA A 92 14.90 14.14 -5.08
CA ALA A 92 14.40 15.45 -4.69
C ALA A 92 12.95 15.34 -4.21
N TRP A 93 12.09 14.63 -4.96
CA TRP A 93 10.69 14.43 -4.60
C TRP A 93 10.50 13.77 -3.23
N ILE A 94 11.32 12.76 -2.89
CA ILE A 94 11.29 12.07 -1.59
C ILE A 94 11.58 13.02 -0.42
N LYS A 95 12.38 14.08 -0.62
CA LYS A 95 12.68 15.04 0.47
C LYS A 95 11.44 15.85 0.85
N ASP A 96 10.58 16.13 -0.12
CA ASP A 96 9.34 16.87 0.10
C ASP A 96 8.21 15.95 0.63
N HIS A 97 8.32 14.65 0.37
CA HIS A 97 7.37 13.61 0.76
C HIS A 97 8.01 12.56 1.69
N GLY A 98 8.58 13.04 2.80
CA GLY A 98 9.16 12.17 3.82
C GLY A 98 8.10 11.33 4.55
N THR A 99 8.44 10.10 4.91
CA THR A 99 7.53 9.14 5.57
C THR A 99 7.05 9.59 6.95
N ASP A 100 7.82 10.45 7.63
CA ASP A 100 7.45 10.98 8.94
C ASP A 100 6.18 11.83 8.88
N LYS A 101 6.03 12.65 7.82
CA LYS A 101 4.83 13.46 7.60
C LYS A 101 3.61 12.59 7.36
N GLY A 102 3.73 11.56 6.54
CA GLY A 102 2.66 10.59 6.31
C GLY A 102 2.22 9.86 7.58
N CYS A 103 3.15 9.53 8.49
CA CYS A 103 2.81 8.95 9.79
C CYS A 103 1.99 9.89 10.68
N GLU A 104 2.31 11.19 10.69
CA GLU A 104 1.55 12.18 11.45
C GLU A 104 0.17 12.43 10.84
N GLU A 105 0.06 12.47 9.51
CA GLU A 105 -1.20 12.66 8.78
C GLU A 105 -2.12 11.43 8.84
N ALA A 106 -1.57 10.23 9.07
CA ALA A 106 -2.38 9.04 9.29
C ALA A 106 -3.17 9.09 10.61
N LYS A 107 -2.72 9.85 11.61
CA LYS A 107 -3.39 9.96 12.92
C LYS A 107 -4.82 10.54 12.82
N PRO A 108 -5.05 11.73 12.22
CA PRO A 108 -6.40 12.28 12.08
C PRO A 108 -7.29 11.41 11.17
N VAL A 109 -6.72 10.69 10.19
CA VAL A 109 -7.46 9.71 9.39
C VAL A 109 -7.96 8.57 10.28
N ILE A 110 -7.07 7.95 11.07
CA ILE A 110 -7.41 6.87 12.01
C ILE A 110 -8.44 7.33 13.04
N GLU A 111 -8.31 8.54 13.58
CA GLU A 111 -9.29 9.12 14.51
C GLU A 111 -10.66 9.31 13.87
N SER A 112 -10.70 9.83 12.64
CA SER A 112 -11.94 9.99 11.88
C SER A 112 -12.63 8.64 11.64
N LEU A 113 -11.87 7.60 11.31
CA LEU A 113 -12.39 6.24 11.15
C LEU A 113 -12.98 5.68 12.45
N LYS A 114 -12.29 5.88 13.58
CA LYS A 114 -12.80 5.47 14.90
C LYS A 114 -14.10 6.22 15.25
N GLN A 115 -14.19 7.51 14.96
CA GLN A 115 -15.41 8.30 15.18
C GLN A 115 -16.57 7.84 14.30
N LYS A 116 -16.30 7.33 13.09
CA LYS A 116 -17.30 6.67 12.22
C LYS A 116 -17.75 5.29 12.74
N GLY A 117 -17.17 4.79 13.84
CA GLY A 117 -17.57 3.53 14.47
C GLY A 117 -16.76 2.30 14.05
N ILE A 118 -15.63 2.50 13.37
CA ILE A 118 -14.63 1.45 13.08
C ILE A 118 -13.93 1.05 14.37
N SER A 119 -13.95 -0.24 14.71
CA SER A 119 -13.39 -0.77 15.95
C SER A 119 -11.97 -1.32 15.78
N LYS A 120 -11.61 -1.83 14.61
CA LYS A 120 -10.25 -2.27 14.28
C LYS A 120 -9.82 -1.77 12.91
N ILE A 121 -8.56 -1.33 12.82
CA ILE A 121 -7.97 -0.78 11.60
C ILE A 121 -6.67 -1.54 11.33
N GLY A 122 -6.56 -2.14 10.15
CA GLY A 122 -5.29 -2.60 9.60
C GLY A 122 -4.71 -1.59 8.61
N ALA A 123 -3.46 -1.80 8.21
CA ALA A 123 -2.82 -1.01 7.18
C ALA A 123 -2.06 -1.91 6.19
N VAL A 124 -2.03 -1.49 4.93
CA VAL A 124 -1.18 -2.06 3.88
C VAL A 124 -0.43 -0.93 3.20
N GLY A 125 0.88 -1.10 3.01
CA GLY A 125 1.72 -0.17 2.29
C GLY A 125 2.41 -0.83 1.10
N PHE A 126 2.62 -0.06 0.04
CA PHE A 126 3.30 -0.50 -1.18
C PHE A 126 4.52 0.40 -1.41
N CYS A 127 5.72 -0.20 -1.43
CA CYS A 127 7.00 0.52 -1.52
C CYS A 127 7.24 1.51 -0.37
N TRP A 128 6.68 2.71 -0.44
CA TRP A 128 6.96 3.84 0.44
C TRP A 128 6.31 3.69 1.83
N GLY A 129 5.21 2.92 1.93
CA GLY A 129 4.48 2.73 3.19
C GLY A 129 5.15 1.75 4.15
N GLY A 130 5.75 2.26 5.24
CA GLY A 130 6.19 1.46 6.39
C GLY A 130 5.10 1.36 7.48
N VAL A 131 5.04 0.24 8.22
CA VAL A 131 4.01 -0.03 9.25
C VAL A 131 4.65 -0.55 10.56
N LYS A 132 4.07 -0.22 11.74
CA LYS A 132 4.59 -0.55 13.10
C LYS A 132 3.70 -1.48 13.96
N VAL A 133 2.70 -2.16 13.40
CA VAL A 133 1.75 -3.11 14.07
C VAL A 133 1.98 -4.55 13.56
N PRO A 134 1.28 -5.65 13.93
CA PRO A 134 1.56 -6.98 13.35
C PRO A 134 1.71 -6.96 11.83
N ILE A 135 2.89 -7.38 11.34
CA ILE A 135 3.38 -7.08 9.99
C ILE A 135 3.35 -8.34 9.13
N THR A 136 2.75 -8.20 7.95
CA THR A 136 3.05 -9.06 6.80
C THR A 136 3.96 -8.31 5.84
N VAL A 137 5.08 -8.92 5.45
CA VAL A 137 5.99 -8.38 4.43
C VAL A 137 6.03 -9.35 3.25
N LEU A 138 5.52 -8.92 2.11
CA LEU A 138 5.62 -9.66 0.86
C LEU A 138 6.72 -9.00 0.03
N GLY A 139 7.76 -9.75 -0.32
CA GLY A 139 8.94 -9.27 -1.05
C GLY A 139 9.03 -9.83 -2.47
N ALA A 140 9.61 -9.05 -3.38
CA ALA A 140 9.91 -9.46 -4.76
C ALA A 140 11.34 -10.00 -4.86
N GLU A 141 11.54 -11.15 -5.49
CA GLU A 141 12.87 -11.76 -5.63
C GLU A 141 13.85 -10.89 -6.45
N VAL A 142 13.35 -10.20 -7.49
CA VAL A 142 14.18 -9.41 -8.43
C VAL A 142 14.22 -7.91 -8.06
N ASP A 143 13.86 -7.57 -6.81
CA ASP A 143 13.86 -6.20 -6.30
C ASP A 143 15.27 -5.79 -5.82
N HIS A 144 15.96 -4.93 -6.57
CA HIS A 144 17.27 -4.42 -6.19
C HIS A 144 17.22 -3.32 -5.12
N MET A 145 16.03 -2.75 -4.83
CA MET A 145 15.86 -1.80 -3.72
C MET A 145 15.64 -2.51 -2.40
N SER A 146 14.82 -3.56 -2.41
CA SER A 146 14.51 -4.41 -1.26
C SER A 146 14.86 -5.87 -1.56
N PRO A 147 16.15 -6.17 -1.75
CA PRO A 147 16.58 -7.49 -2.20
C PRO A 147 16.29 -8.58 -1.16
N PRO A 148 16.30 -9.86 -1.54
CA PRO A 148 16.09 -10.98 -0.62
C PRO A 148 16.93 -10.92 0.65
N GLU A 149 18.15 -10.36 0.59
CA GLU A 149 19.01 -10.13 1.75
C GLU A 149 18.38 -9.15 2.76
N LEU A 150 17.73 -8.08 2.28
CA LEU A 150 16.99 -7.16 3.14
C LEU A 150 15.73 -7.82 3.71
N MET A 151 15.05 -8.67 2.93
CA MET A 151 13.91 -9.45 3.42
C MET A 151 14.31 -10.39 4.57
N LYS A 152 15.50 -11.00 4.50
CA LYS A 152 16.08 -11.78 5.59
C LYS A 152 16.40 -10.91 6.82
N GLN A 153 16.91 -9.69 6.63
CA GLN A 153 17.11 -8.76 7.74
C GLN A 153 15.79 -8.36 8.42
N PHE A 154 14.71 -8.16 7.65
CA PHE A 154 13.38 -7.95 8.22
C PHE A 154 12.89 -9.18 8.97
N GLU A 155 13.12 -10.37 8.44
CA GLU A 155 12.81 -11.62 9.14
C GLU A 155 13.56 -11.74 10.46
N GLU A 156 14.85 -11.46 10.49
CA GLU A 156 15.67 -11.43 11.72
C GLU A 156 15.16 -10.39 12.72
N ALA A 157 14.88 -9.17 12.27
CA ALA A 157 14.36 -8.09 13.12
C ALA A 157 12.97 -8.42 13.69
N LEU A 158 12.12 -9.09 12.91
CA LEU A 158 10.80 -9.55 13.35
C LEU A 158 10.89 -10.85 14.19
N ASN A 159 11.94 -11.66 14.02
CA ASN A 159 12.26 -12.79 14.90
C ASN A 159 12.70 -12.35 16.29
N ALA A 160 13.33 -11.18 16.41
CA ALA A 160 13.67 -10.58 17.69
C ALA A 160 12.46 -10.10 18.53
N LYS A 161 11.23 -10.16 17.98
CA LYS A 161 9.97 -9.80 18.64
C LYS A 161 8.96 -10.95 18.56
N PRO A 162 9.18 -12.07 19.28
CA PRO A 162 8.35 -13.27 19.19
C PRO A 162 6.89 -13.05 19.62
N GLU A 163 6.60 -11.98 20.36
CA GLU A 163 5.27 -11.57 20.78
C GLU A 163 4.43 -10.95 19.64
N VAL A 164 5.06 -10.59 18.52
CA VAL A 164 4.38 -10.03 17.35
C VAL A 164 4.27 -11.13 16.29
N ASP A 165 3.04 -11.49 15.96
CA ASP A 165 2.77 -12.41 14.86
C ASP A 165 3.27 -11.80 13.53
N LYS A 166 3.88 -12.63 12.70
CA LYS A 166 4.52 -12.19 11.44
C LYS A 166 4.35 -13.20 10.32
N PHE A 167 4.31 -12.69 9.10
CA PHE A 167 4.35 -13.49 7.88
C PHE A 167 5.26 -12.81 6.85
N ILE A 168 6.23 -13.58 6.34
CA ILE A 168 7.18 -13.09 5.33
C ILE A 168 7.22 -14.10 4.20
N LYS A 169 7.08 -13.61 2.97
CA LYS A 169 7.12 -14.43 1.77
C LYS A 169 7.82 -13.69 0.64
N ILE A 170 8.74 -14.38 -0.03
CA ILE A 170 9.41 -13.89 -1.23
C ILE A 170 8.72 -14.52 -2.44
N PHE A 171 8.29 -13.70 -3.38
CA PHE A 171 7.68 -14.13 -4.62
C PHE A 171 8.77 -14.24 -5.70
N PRO A 172 8.95 -15.43 -6.32
CA PRO A 172 9.98 -15.61 -7.34
C PRO A 172 9.63 -14.92 -8.65
N GLY A 173 10.65 -14.41 -9.35
CA GLY A 173 10.52 -13.85 -10.70
C GLY A 173 9.73 -12.55 -10.84
N VAL A 174 9.29 -11.92 -9.74
CA VAL A 174 8.59 -10.62 -9.78
C VAL A 174 9.51 -9.46 -9.38
N SER A 175 9.21 -8.28 -9.90
CA SER A 175 9.97 -7.04 -9.69
C SER A 175 9.29 -6.09 -8.69
N HIS A 176 9.97 -5.00 -8.35
CA HIS A 176 9.45 -3.99 -7.41
C HIS A 176 8.04 -3.50 -7.82
N GLY A 177 7.11 -3.46 -6.87
CA GLY A 177 5.73 -2.98 -7.08
C GLY A 177 4.84 -3.89 -7.93
N TRP A 178 5.21 -5.17 -8.12
CA TRP A 178 4.43 -6.16 -8.89
C TRP A 178 2.97 -6.33 -8.46
N THR A 179 2.59 -5.96 -7.24
CA THR A 179 1.22 -6.11 -6.75
C THR A 179 0.27 -5.02 -7.21
N VAL A 180 0.80 -3.88 -7.69
CA VAL A 180 0.02 -2.70 -8.09
C VAL A 180 0.46 -2.07 -9.41
N ARG A 181 1.65 -2.38 -9.94
CA ARG A 181 2.17 -1.85 -11.22
C ARG A 181 2.34 -2.92 -12.32
N TYR A 182 1.81 -4.12 -12.10
CA TYR A 182 1.87 -5.18 -13.09
C TYR A 182 1.13 -4.83 -14.38
N LYS A 183 1.62 -5.38 -15.49
CA LYS A 183 0.98 -5.31 -16.80
C LYS A 183 -0.06 -6.44 -16.90
N PRO A 184 -1.33 -6.17 -17.24
CA PRO A 184 -2.36 -7.21 -17.33
C PRO A 184 -2.04 -8.34 -18.32
N GLU A 185 -1.17 -8.08 -19.31
CA GLU A 185 -0.78 -9.03 -20.34
C GLU A 185 0.23 -10.07 -19.84
N ASP A 186 0.90 -9.81 -18.71
CA ASP A 186 1.85 -10.74 -18.10
C ASP A 186 1.12 -11.66 -17.11
N ALA A 187 0.60 -12.78 -17.64
CA ALA A 187 -0.18 -13.73 -16.85
C ALA A 187 0.58 -14.31 -15.64
N ALA A 188 1.91 -14.41 -15.70
CA ALA A 188 2.72 -14.92 -14.59
C ALA A 188 2.76 -13.90 -13.45
N VAL A 189 3.01 -12.63 -13.77
CA VAL A 189 3.02 -11.55 -12.78
C VAL A 189 1.63 -11.28 -12.22
N VAL A 190 0.58 -11.34 -13.05
CA VAL A 190 -0.83 -11.23 -12.60
C VAL A 190 -1.14 -12.32 -11.56
N LYS A 191 -0.79 -13.58 -11.84
CA LYS A 191 -1.01 -14.68 -10.89
C LYS A 191 -0.25 -14.46 -9.58
N ALA A 192 1.01 -14.02 -9.64
CA ALA A 192 1.80 -13.72 -8.45
C ALA A 192 1.23 -12.54 -7.64
N ALA A 193 0.71 -11.51 -8.32
CA ALA A 193 0.03 -10.39 -7.69
C ALA A 193 -1.27 -10.85 -7.00
N GLU A 194 -2.07 -11.71 -7.65
CA GLU A 194 -3.29 -12.27 -7.08
C GLU A 194 -3.00 -13.12 -5.83
N GLU A 195 -1.98 -13.96 -5.88
CA GLU A 195 -1.54 -14.76 -4.74
C GLU A 195 -1.09 -13.88 -3.57
N ALA A 196 -0.30 -12.84 -3.84
CA ALA A 196 0.08 -11.84 -2.83
C ALA A 196 -1.14 -11.12 -2.22
N HIS A 197 -2.16 -10.81 -3.03
CA HIS A 197 -3.41 -10.23 -2.53
C HIS A 197 -4.19 -11.22 -1.65
N GLN A 198 -4.17 -12.51 -1.96
CA GLN A 198 -4.82 -13.53 -1.13
C GLN A 198 -4.10 -13.70 0.22
N ASP A 199 -2.76 -13.74 0.20
CA ASP A 199 -1.96 -13.80 1.44
C ASP A 199 -2.26 -12.58 2.34
N MET A 200 -2.35 -11.38 1.75
CA MET A 200 -2.76 -10.16 2.45
C MET A 200 -4.17 -10.27 3.05
N LEU A 201 -5.15 -10.74 2.29
CA LEU A 201 -6.53 -10.92 2.78
C LEU A 201 -6.61 -11.95 3.92
N GLY A 202 -5.87 -13.06 3.81
CA GLY A 202 -5.76 -14.07 4.86
C GLY A 202 -5.18 -13.50 6.15
N TRP A 203 -4.15 -12.63 6.04
CA TRP A 203 -3.58 -11.92 7.19
C TRP A 203 -4.61 -11.01 7.88
N PHE A 204 -5.36 -10.24 7.09
CA PHE A 204 -6.41 -9.37 7.62
C PHE A 204 -7.53 -10.16 8.28
N GLN A 205 -7.92 -11.31 7.71
CA GLN A 205 -8.92 -12.17 8.34
C GLN A 205 -8.44 -12.71 9.69
N LYS A 206 -7.15 -13.02 9.83
CA LYS A 206 -6.57 -13.52 11.08
C LYS A 206 -6.47 -12.45 12.18
N HIS A 207 -6.11 -11.21 11.80
CA HIS A 207 -5.74 -10.18 12.78
C HIS A 207 -6.72 -9.02 12.93
N ILE A 208 -7.54 -8.74 11.91
CA ILE A 208 -8.49 -7.63 11.91
C ILE A 208 -9.90 -8.12 12.18
N LYS A 209 -10.37 -9.20 11.53
CA LYS A 209 -11.72 -9.71 11.80
C LYS A 209 -11.88 -10.32 13.21
#